data_AF-A0A7S2NPM0-F1
#
_entry.id   AF-A0A7S2NPM0-F1
#
_cell.length_a   1.000
_cell.length_b   1.000
_cell.length_c   1.000
_cell.angle_alpha   90.00
_cell.angle_beta   90.00
_cell.angle_gamma   90.00
#
_symmetry.space_group_name_H-M   'P 1'
#
loop_
_entity.id
_entity.type
_entity.pdbx_description
1 polymer ?
#
loop_
_entity_poly.entity_id
_entity_poly.type
_entity_poly.pdbx_seq_one_letter_code
_entity_poly.pdbx_strand_id
1 'polypeptide(L)'
;EGNVYTLDEVDAIYKEVVTALPYFNASGGRDHVFVFGSGMAHNVFQSWREYMPDAIVLTPETELFNDFAWIEDPPFQTWKDIAIPGSLDLTEVIGLLSHDRPLAKRKYLASFFGRADQVRGPHPWVGGVDVRKEILRLRDMPGNDDLFFGDGATHDVMHAAYGDA
;
A
#
# COMPACT_ATOMS: atom_id res chain seq x y z
N GLU A 1 16.44 1.31 1.20
CA GLU A 1 16.79 2.69 0.79
C GLU A 1 17.55 3.34 1.94
N GLY A 2 18.67 4.00 1.67
CA GLY A 2 19.46 4.64 2.72
C GLY A 2 18.81 5.95 3.12
N ASN A 3 18.14 5.99 4.26
CA ASN A 3 17.52 7.22 4.75
C ASN A 3 18.62 8.17 5.23
N VAL A 4 18.78 9.29 4.52
CA VAL A 4 19.72 10.38 4.84
C VAL A 4 19.32 11.12 6.12
N TYR A 5 18.03 11.04 6.48
CA TYR A 5 17.44 11.72 7.62
C TYR A 5 16.76 10.71 8.55
N THR A 6 16.84 10.99 9.85
CA THR A 6 16.03 10.35 10.89
C THR A 6 14.57 10.78 10.78
N LEU A 7 13.65 10.02 11.40
CA LEU A 7 12.22 10.37 11.41
C LEU A 7 11.97 11.74 12.05
N ASP A 8 12.68 12.07 13.13
CA ASP A 8 12.58 13.36 13.80
C ASP A 8 13.06 14.51 12.91
N GLU A 9 14.13 14.32 12.14
CA GLU A 9 14.62 15.31 11.17
C GLU A 9 13.63 15.50 10.01
N VAL A 10 13.05 14.40 9.51
CA VAL A 10 12.02 14.44 8.47
C VAL A 10 10.77 15.19 8.95
N ASP A 11 10.34 14.96 10.19
CA ASP A 11 9.22 15.66 10.81
C ASP A 11 9.52 17.16 11.05
N ALA A 12 10.74 17.51 11.48
CA ALA A 12 11.17 18.89 11.64
C ALA A 12 11.12 19.67 10.32
N ILE A 13 11.69 19.11 9.26
CA ILE A 13 11.67 19.71 7.91
C ILE A 13 10.23 19.88 7.43
N TYR A 14 9.39 18.86 7.65
CA TYR A 14 7.97 18.90 7.29
C TYR A 14 7.23 20.08 7.95
N LYS A 15 7.40 20.28 9.26
CA LYS A 15 6.78 21.40 9.99
C LYS A 15 7.20 22.75 9.42
N GLU A 16 8.48 22.92 9.14
CA GLU A 16 9.00 24.16 8.55
C GLU A 16 8.39 24.43 7.17
N VAL A 17 8.34 23.41 6.31
CA VAL A 17 7.79 23.54 4.95
C VAL A 17 6.32 23.91 4.99
N VAL A 18 5.51 23.17 5.76
CA VAL A 18 4.06 23.36 5.81
C VAL A 18 3.70 24.73 6.39
N THR A 19 4.35 25.14 7.48
CA THR A 19 4.05 26.44 8.11
C THR A 19 4.49 27.64 7.28
N ALA A 20 5.44 27.45 6.36
CA ALA A 20 5.88 28.48 5.41
C ALA A 20 4.95 28.61 4.18
N LEU A 21 4.00 27.70 3.97
CA LEU A 21 3.11 27.75 2.82
C LEU A 21 2.15 28.96 2.89
N PRO A 22 2.01 29.73 1.79
CA PRO A 22 1.02 30.79 1.74
C PRO A 22 -0.39 30.28 2.02
N TYR A 23 -1.14 31.05 2.81
CA TYR A 23 -2.55 30.81 3.18
C TYR A 23 -2.82 29.55 4.02
N PHE A 24 -1.81 28.72 4.27
CA PHE A 24 -1.96 27.45 4.98
C PHE A 24 -2.60 27.61 6.38
N ASN A 25 -2.06 28.53 7.18
CA ASN A 25 -2.58 28.82 8.51
C ASN A 25 -3.97 29.50 8.51
N ALA A 26 -4.43 30.04 7.38
CA ALA A 26 -5.73 30.70 7.30
C ALA A 26 -6.89 29.70 7.26
N SER A 27 -6.64 28.46 6.81
CA SER A 27 -7.66 27.44 6.59
C SER A 27 -7.39 26.12 7.34
N GLY A 28 -6.25 26.01 8.04
CA GLY A 28 -5.76 24.72 8.58
C GLY A 28 -5.25 23.78 7.48
N GLY A 29 -4.96 24.31 6.30
CA GLY A 29 -4.52 23.58 5.10
C GLY A 29 -5.65 23.11 4.18
N ARG A 30 -6.91 23.48 4.44
CA ARG A 30 -8.09 23.01 3.67
C ARG A 30 -8.04 23.36 2.17
N ASP A 31 -7.30 24.40 1.80
CA ASP A 31 -7.07 24.85 0.43
C ASP A 31 -5.83 24.21 -0.22
N HIS A 32 -5.14 23.32 0.49
CA HIS A 32 -3.93 22.64 0.03
C HIS A 32 -4.19 21.15 -0.21
N VAL A 33 -3.67 20.66 -1.35
CA VAL A 33 -3.67 19.24 -1.71
C VAL A 33 -2.24 18.72 -1.66
N PHE A 34 -1.96 17.73 -0.81
CA PHE A 34 -0.66 17.08 -0.72
C PHE A 34 -0.69 15.72 -1.39
N VAL A 35 0.29 15.48 -2.27
CA VAL A 35 0.38 14.24 -3.04
C VAL A 35 1.44 13.33 -2.44
N PHE A 36 1.05 12.13 -2.02
CA PHE A 36 1.97 11.11 -1.52
C PHE A 36 1.87 9.85 -2.37
N GLY A 37 2.96 9.48 -3.04
CA GLY A 37 3.01 8.33 -3.96
C GLY A 37 3.29 6.96 -3.31
N SER A 38 3.45 6.91 -1.98
CA SER A 38 3.80 5.70 -1.23
C SER A 38 2.67 5.32 -0.28
N GLY A 39 2.53 4.02 -0.01
CA GLY A 39 1.65 3.48 1.04
C GLY A 39 1.95 3.98 2.46
N MET A 40 3.19 4.40 2.72
CA MET A 40 3.52 5.07 3.98
C MET A 40 2.92 6.48 4.06
N ALA A 41 2.63 7.10 2.91
CA ALA A 41 2.03 8.41 2.76
C ALA A 41 2.62 9.48 3.71
N HIS A 42 1.77 10.34 4.27
CA HIS A 42 2.13 11.34 5.28
C HIS A 42 2.37 10.74 6.67
N ASN A 43 2.21 9.42 6.86
CA ASN A 43 2.39 8.78 8.17
C ASN A 43 3.82 8.83 8.69
N VAL A 44 4.79 9.06 7.80
CA VAL A 44 6.21 9.24 8.14
C VAL A 44 6.45 10.46 9.03
N PHE A 45 5.59 11.48 8.98
CA PHE A 45 5.71 12.68 9.81
C PHE A 45 4.87 12.50 11.07
N GLN A 46 5.52 12.29 12.22
CA GLN A 46 4.80 12.05 13.47
C GLN A 46 3.79 13.17 13.81
N SER A 47 4.09 14.42 13.43
CA SER A 47 3.28 15.61 13.71
C SER A 47 2.22 15.92 12.66
N TRP A 48 2.03 15.09 11.62
CA TRP A 48 1.18 15.46 10.47
C TRP A 48 -0.25 15.84 10.86
N ARG A 49 -0.84 15.19 11.87
CA ARG A 49 -2.21 15.49 12.34
C ARG A 49 -2.33 16.87 12.98
N GLU A 50 -1.24 17.36 13.60
CA GLU A 50 -1.19 18.67 14.23
C GLU A 50 -0.99 19.77 13.19
N TYR A 51 -0.14 19.52 12.18
CA TYR A 51 0.26 20.54 11.22
C TYR A 51 -0.55 20.54 9.92
N MET A 52 -1.27 19.46 9.57
CA MET A 52 -2.15 19.38 8.40
C MET A 52 -3.53 18.81 8.77
N PRO A 53 -4.24 19.36 9.77
CA PRO A 53 -5.49 18.77 10.25
C PRO A 53 -6.59 18.77 9.18
N ASP A 54 -6.68 19.84 8.37
CA ASP A 54 -7.74 20.02 7.38
C ASP A 54 -7.26 19.85 5.93
N ALA A 55 -5.98 19.56 5.71
CA ALA A 55 -5.43 19.44 4.37
C ALA A 55 -5.94 18.20 3.64
N ILE A 56 -6.07 18.31 2.31
CA ILE A 56 -6.51 17.21 1.45
C ILE A 56 -5.30 16.35 1.11
N VAL A 57 -5.36 15.06 1.43
CA VAL A 57 -4.35 14.08 1.06
C VAL A 57 -4.78 13.34 -0.20
N LEU A 58 -3.91 13.34 -1.21
CA LEU A 58 -4.02 12.50 -2.39
C LEU A 58 -3.05 11.31 -2.26
N THR A 59 -3.58 10.10 -2.17
CA THR A 59 -2.78 8.89 -1.92
C THR A 59 -3.26 7.68 -2.72
N PRO A 60 -2.36 6.76 -3.13
CA PRO A 60 -2.72 5.50 -3.75
C PRO A 60 -3.31 4.47 -2.79
N GLU A 61 -3.12 4.64 -1.48
CA GLU A 61 -3.46 3.64 -0.45
C GLU A 61 -4.23 4.28 0.71
N THR A 62 -5.39 3.70 1.05
CA THR A 62 -6.34 4.28 2.03
C THR A 62 -6.32 3.62 3.39
N GLU A 63 -5.57 2.52 3.53
CA GLU A 63 -5.58 1.67 4.73
C GLU A 63 -4.33 1.87 5.60
N LEU A 64 -4.38 1.28 6.80
CA LEU A 64 -3.28 1.23 7.74
C LEU A 64 -2.21 0.25 7.21
N PHE A 65 -1.38 0.68 6.25
CA PHE A 65 -0.05 0.10 6.06
C PHE A 65 0.82 0.50 7.26
N ASN A 66 0.53 -0.11 8.41
CA ASN A 66 0.99 0.31 9.72
C ASN A 66 2.36 -0.28 10.05
N ASP A 67 3.42 0.37 9.60
CA ASP A 67 4.78 0.12 10.08
C ASP A 67 5.18 1.14 11.20
N PHE A 68 4.31 2.11 11.56
CA PHE A 68 4.63 3.20 12.49
C PHE A 68 3.77 3.17 13.77
N ALA A 69 4.42 2.94 14.92
CA ALA A 69 3.74 2.76 16.21
C ALA A 69 2.88 3.94 16.71
N TRP A 70 3.06 5.15 16.15
CA TRP A 70 2.28 6.35 16.53
C TRP A 70 0.99 6.54 15.72
N ILE A 71 0.69 5.65 14.77
CA ILE A 71 -0.56 5.72 13.99
C ILE A 71 -1.63 4.87 14.69
N GLU A 72 -2.45 5.53 15.51
CA GLU A 72 -3.57 4.90 16.22
C GLU A 72 -4.85 4.87 15.37
N ASP A 73 -5.14 5.96 14.65
CA ASP A 73 -6.30 6.10 13.79
C ASP A 73 -5.94 5.89 12.30
N PRO A 74 -6.90 5.43 11.46
CA PRO A 74 -6.73 5.44 10.01
C PRO A 74 -6.31 6.84 9.50
N PRO A 75 -5.29 6.92 8.65
CA PRO A 75 -4.80 8.22 8.15
C PRO A 75 -5.71 8.82 7.08
N PHE A 76 -6.41 7.97 6.32
CA PHE A 76 -7.34 8.41 5.29
C PHE A 76 -8.67 8.86 5.87
N GLN A 77 -9.11 10.06 5.52
CA GLN A 77 -10.39 10.63 5.92
C GLN A 77 -11.34 10.77 4.73
N THR A 78 -12.40 9.96 4.69
CA THR A 78 -13.35 9.86 3.56
C THR A 78 -14.05 11.17 3.17
N TRP A 79 -14.11 12.15 4.08
CA TRP A 79 -14.80 13.41 3.84
C TRP A 79 -13.90 14.50 3.21
N LYS A 80 -12.57 14.35 3.25
CA LYS A 80 -11.63 15.32 2.69
C LYS A 80 -10.59 14.71 1.74
N ASP A 81 -10.14 13.49 1.98
CA ASP A 81 -9.01 12.90 1.28
C ASP A 81 -9.45 12.19 -0.01
N ILE A 82 -8.52 12.09 -0.95
CA ILE A 82 -8.75 11.53 -2.28
C ILE A 82 -7.88 10.28 -2.42
N ALA A 83 -8.56 9.16 -2.66
CA ALA A 83 -7.91 7.92 -3.06
C ALA A 83 -7.81 7.87 -4.58
N ILE A 84 -6.60 7.69 -5.09
CA ILE A 84 -6.38 7.33 -6.50
C ILE A 84 -5.96 5.88 -6.58
N PRO A 85 -6.26 5.15 -7.66
CA PRO A 85 -5.65 3.85 -7.87
C PRO A 85 -4.13 3.97 -7.84
N GLY A 86 -3.47 3.04 -7.14
CA GLY A 86 -2.02 2.90 -7.24
C GLY A 86 -1.56 2.77 -8.69
N SER A 87 -0.31 3.15 -8.95
CA SER A 87 0.29 2.98 -10.28
C SER A 87 0.28 1.50 -10.67
N LEU A 88 -0.62 1.12 -11.57
CA LEU A 88 -0.52 -0.14 -12.29
C LEU A 88 0.37 0.12 -13.51
N ASP A 89 1.52 -0.53 -13.57
CA ASP A 89 2.38 -0.47 -14.76
C ASP A 89 1.58 -1.02 -15.95
N LEU A 90 1.26 -0.15 -16.91
CA LEU A 90 0.47 -0.52 -18.08
C LEU A 90 1.15 -1.64 -18.87
N THR A 91 2.48 -1.67 -18.92
CA THR A 91 3.25 -2.73 -19.57
C THR A 91 3.03 -4.05 -18.87
N GLU A 92 3.02 -4.05 -17.54
CA GLU A 92 2.75 -5.24 -16.73
C GLU A 92 1.32 -5.73 -16.94
N VAL A 93 0.33 -4.82 -16.88
CA VAL A 93 -1.08 -5.17 -17.13
C VAL A 93 -1.25 -5.77 -18.52
N ILE A 94 -0.67 -5.16 -19.55
CA ILE A 94 -0.72 -5.68 -20.92
C ILE A 94 -0.02 -7.04 -21.02
N GLY A 95 1.15 -7.20 -20.39
CA GLY A 95 1.90 -8.46 -20.39
C GLY A 95 1.09 -9.60 -19.76
N LEU A 96 0.53 -9.37 -18.58
CA LEU A 96 -0.32 -10.36 -17.90
C LEU A 96 -1.57 -10.71 -18.72
N LEU A 97 -2.22 -9.71 -19.33
CA LEU A 97 -3.36 -9.92 -20.23
C LEU A 97 -2.99 -10.71 -21.48
N SER A 98 -1.77 -10.54 -22.01
CA SER A 98 -1.28 -11.28 -23.18
C SER A 98 -1.09 -12.77 -22.91
N HIS A 99 -0.95 -13.16 -21.63
CA HIS A 99 -0.85 -14.54 -21.18
C HIS A 99 -2.22 -15.15 -20.80
N ASP A 100 -3.33 -14.39 -20.91
CA ASP A 100 -4.64 -14.91 -20.53
C ASP A 100 -5.06 -16.09 -21.44
N ARG A 101 -5.61 -17.12 -20.79
CA ARG A 101 -5.98 -18.39 -21.39
C ARG A 101 -7.38 -18.78 -20.94
N PRO A 102 -8.15 -19.52 -21.77
CA PRO A 102 -9.37 -20.18 -21.30
C PRO A 102 -9.09 -21.04 -20.08
N LEU A 103 -10.03 -21.08 -19.13
CA LEU A 103 -9.87 -21.78 -17.84
C LEU A 103 -9.34 -23.22 -17.98
N ALA A 104 -9.85 -23.98 -18.94
CA ALA A 104 -9.44 -25.37 -19.21
C ALA A 104 -7.97 -25.54 -19.67
N LYS A 105 -7.28 -24.45 -20.02
CA LYS A 105 -5.88 -24.43 -20.46
C LYS A 105 -4.95 -23.77 -19.44
N ARG A 106 -5.48 -23.30 -18.30
CA ARG A 106 -4.66 -22.70 -17.26
C ARG A 106 -4.06 -23.79 -16.39
N LYS A 107 -2.77 -23.66 -16.08
CA LYS A 107 -2.11 -24.53 -15.10
C LYS A 107 -2.64 -24.30 -13.69
N TYR A 108 -2.93 -23.04 -13.37
CA TYR A 108 -3.45 -22.60 -12.08
C TYR A 108 -4.83 -21.97 -12.25
N LEU A 109 -5.74 -22.27 -11.32
CA LEU A 109 -7.06 -21.67 -11.22
C LEU A 109 -6.99 -20.21 -10.76
N ALA A 110 -6.07 -19.92 -9.84
CA ALA A 110 -5.81 -18.58 -9.34
C ALA A 110 -4.34 -18.39 -8.97
N SER A 111 -3.94 -17.14 -8.77
CA SER A 111 -2.58 -16.78 -8.39
C SER A 111 -2.60 -15.68 -7.34
N PHE A 112 -1.78 -15.83 -6.31
CA PHE A 112 -1.49 -14.80 -5.32
C PHE A 112 -0.12 -14.20 -5.60
N PHE A 113 -0.07 -12.88 -5.78
CA PHE A 113 1.17 -12.12 -5.86
C PHE A 113 1.16 -11.07 -4.77
N GLY A 114 2.12 -11.15 -3.86
CA GLY A 114 2.17 -10.25 -2.72
C GLY A 114 3.28 -10.63 -1.76
N ARG A 115 3.26 -10.06 -0.56
CA ARG A 115 4.13 -10.45 0.55
C ARG A 115 3.30 -11.14 1.62
N ALA A 116 3.49 -12.45 1.77
CA ALA A 116 2.85 -13.27 2.80
C ALA A 116 3.73 -13.45 4.04
N ASP A 117 4.85 -12.71 4.12
CA ASP A 117 5.77 -12.69 5.27
C ASP A 117 5.04 -12.52 6.61
N GLN A 118 5.35 -13.42 7.55
CA GLN A 118 4.81 -13.45 8.91
C GLN A 118 5.31 -12.31 9.80
N VAL A 119 6.34 -11.56 9.38
CA VAL A 119 6.83 -10.37 10.11
C VAL A 119 5.74 -9.29 10.20
N ARG A 120 4.81 -9.26 9.23
CA ARG A 120 3.67 -8.35 9.25
C ARG A 120 2.44 -9.07 9.80
N GLY A 121 2.03 -8.70 11.01
CA GLY A 121 0.88 -9.28 11.71
C GLY A 121 -0.48 -8.96 11.07
N PRO A 122 -1.59 -9.31 11.76
CA PRO A 122 -2.94 -8.98 11.31
C PRO A 122 -3.07 -7.48 11.10
N HIS A 123 -3.97 -7.09 10.18
CA HIS A 123 -4.28 -5.68 10.00
C HIS A 123 -4.75 -5.09 11.36
N PRO A 124 -4.23 -3.94 11.80
CA PRO A 124 -4.40 -3.42 13.16
C PRO A 124 -5.84 -3.02 13.51
N TRP A 125 -6.76 -2.99 12.55
CA TRP A 125 -8.18 -2.78 12.83
C TRP A 125 -8.71 -3.93 13.69
N VAL A 126 -9.30 -3.58 14.84
CA VAL A 126 -9.67 -4.50 15.95
C VAL A 126 -10.29 -5.81 15.45
N GLY A 127 -9.59 -6.93 15.67
CA GLY A 127 -10.08 -8.27 15.32
C GLY A 127 -10.02 -8.60 13.83
N GLY A 128 -9.24 -7.85 13.05
CA GLY A 128 -8.99 -8.13 11.64
C GLY A 128 -8.45 -9.54 11.41
N VAL A 129 -8.89 -10.17 10.32
CA VAL A 129 -8.35 -11.46 9.89
C VAL A 129 -6.88 -11.28 9.57
N ASP A 130 -6.05 -12.20 10.06
CA ASP A 130 -4.66 -12.31 9.60
C ASP A 130 -4.67 -12.89 8.18
N VAL A 131 -4.90 -12.00 7.20
CA VAL A 131 -5.02 -12.37 5.78
C VAL A 131 -3.75 -13.10 5.31
N ARG A 132 -2.58 -12.75 5.83
CA ARG A 132 -1.31 -13.41 5.48
C ARG A 132 -1.29 -14.84 6.00
N LYS A 133 -1.66 -15.05 7.25
CA LYS A 133 -1.82 -16.39 7.81
C LYS A 133 -2.83 -17.23 7.03
N GLU A 134 -3.96 -16.65 6.64
CA GLU A 134 -4.96 -17.38 5.85
C GLU A 134 -4.47 -17.70 4.43
N ILE A 135 -3.73 -16.81 3.77
CA ILE A 135 -3.08 -17.09 2.48
C ILE A 135 -2.09 -18.25 2.62
N LEU A 136 -1.25 -18.24 3.65
CA LEU A 136 -0.30 -19.35 3.92
C LEU A 136 -1.04 -20.65 4.24
N ARG A 137 -2.14 -20.58 5.00
CA ARG A 137 -3.00 -21.73 5.28
C ARG A 137 -3.59 -22.32 4.01
N LEU A 138 -4.04 -21.47 3.08
CA LEU A 138 -4.55 -21.90 1.78
C LEU A 138 -3.46 -22.55 0.92
N ARG A 139 -2.22 -22.05 0.96
CA ARG A 139 -1.07 -22.66 0.27
C ARG A 139 -0.81 -24.08 0.74
N ASP A 140 -0.87 -24.30 2.05
CA ASP A 140 -0.50 -25.58 2.66
C ASP A 140 -1.69 -26.56 2.76
N MET A 141 -2.87 -26.18 2.25
CA MET A 141 -4.08 -26.99 2.34
C MET A 141 -4.06 -28.11 1.27
N PRO A 142 -4.31 -29.38 1.64
CA PRO A 142 -4.36 -30.47 0.68
C PRO A 142 -5.40 -30.24 -0.42
N GLY A 143 -4.99 -30.42 -1.69
CA GLY A 143 -5.86 -30.25 -2.85
C GLY A 143 -5.86 -28.85 -3.48
N ASN A 144 -5.09 -27.90 -2.95
CA ASN A 144 -4.92 -26.55 -3.50
C ASN A 144 -3.71 -26.42 -4.45
N ASP A 145 -3.32 -27.50 -5.13
CA ASP A 145 -2.18 -27.52 -6.05
C ASP A 145 -2.43 -26.67 -7.32
N ASP A 146 -3.66 -26.23 -7.53
CA ASP A 146 -4.12 -25.35 -8.60
C ASP A 146 -4.01 -23.85 -8.25
N LEU A 147 -3.50 -23.50 -7.07
CA LEU A 147 -3.21 -22.13 -6.67
C LEU A 147 -1.72 -21.84 -6.79
N PHE A 148 -1.36 -20.81 -7.56
CA PHE A 148 0.02 -20.31 -7.59
C PHE A 148 0.26 -19.32 -6.46
N PHE A 149 1.35 -19.49 -5.70
CA PHE A 149 1.74 -18.58 -4.63
C PHE A 149 3.09 -17.92 -4.94
N GLY A 150 3.04 -16.71 -5.48
CA GLY A 150 4.19 -15.87 -5.79
C GLY A 150 4.54 -14.90 -4.66
N ASP A 151 4.95 -15.43 -3.50
CA ASP A 151 5.40 -14.60 -2.37
C ASP A 151 6.73 -13.91 -2.70
N GLY A 152 6.69 -12.58 -2.88
CA GLY A 152 7.85 -11.80 -3.32
C GLY A 152 8.38 -12.19 -4.71
N ALA A 153 7.53 -12.76 -5.57
CA ALA A 153 7.92 -13.20 -6.91
C ALA A 153 8.43 -12.03 -7.78
N THR A 154 9.44 -12.30 -8.62
CA THR A 154 9.86 -11.36 -9.67
C THR A 154 8.84 -11.32 -10.79
N HIS A 155 8.85 -10.27 -11.61
CA HIS A 155 7.93 -10.15 -12.75
C HIS A 155 7.99 -11.38 -13.66
N ASP A 156 9.20 -11.85 -14.02
CA ASP A 156 9.36 -13.05 -14.86
C ASP A 156 8.65 -14.29 -14.30
N VAL A 157 8.67 -14.47 -12.97
CA VAL A 157 7.97 -15.57 -12.29
C VAL A 157 6.46 -15.37 -12.36
N MET A 158 5.97 -14.12 -12.25
CA MET A 158 4.55 -13.81 -12.41
C MET A 158 4.08 -14.13 -13.83
N HIS A 159 4.78 -13.64 -14.85
CA HIS A 159 4.45 -13.90 -16.26
C HIS A 159 4.49 -15.41 -16.58
N ALA A 160 5.48 -16.15 -16.07
CA ALA A 160 5.55 -17.60 -16.23
C ALA A 160 4.38 -18.35 -15.57
N ALA A 161 3.81 -17.83 -14.48
CA ALA A 161 2.65 -18.44 -13.82
C ALA A 161 1.35 -18.28 -14.65
N TYR A 162 1.23 -17.20 -15.42
CA TYR A 162 0.13 -17.00 -16.38
C TYR A 162 0.39 -17.65 -17.75
N GLY A 163 1.66 -17.82 -18.13
CA GLY A 163 2.10 -18.39 -19.39
C GLY A 163 2.14 -19.93 -19.44
N ASP A 164 2.62 -20.45 -20.56
CA ASP A 164 3.09 -21.85 -20.64
C ASP A 164 4.51 -21.89 -20.07
N ALA A 165 4.77 -22.89 -19.22
CA ALA A 165 6.11 -23.40 -19.03
C ALA A 165 6.66 -23.98 -20.35
#